data_AF-A0A4P6X487-F1
#
_entry.id   AF-A0A4P6X487-F1
#
_cell.length_a   1.000
_cell.length_b   1.000
_cell.length_c   1.000
_cell.angle_alpha   90.00
_cell.angle_beta   90.00
_cell.angle_gamma   90.00
#
_symmetry.space_group_name_H-M   'P 1'
#
loop_
_entity.id
_entity.type
_entity.pdbx_description
1 polymer ?
#
loop_
_entity_poly.entity_id
_entity_poly.type
_entity_poly.pdbx_seq_one_letter_code
_entity_poly.pdbx_strand_id
1 'polypeptide(L)'
;MPRIRPLPGFARRPATTVALLFALALSACGGGGGDDTPDGGSGGATPSVSLQALAGDWVQKGCAKAGGQSYKKMLRARVTGANTLDYYEGVFTFGGNDCAGGGRLTGPSKLGTLSFDRSEAGGGLAAHWGLYRTVIGTRHGAVWALRSPPLLCLLGDEIPSIQPTLSAVSASLATVPADNCFVR
;
A
#
# COMPACT_ATOMS: atom_id res chain seq x y z
N MET A 1 -29.65 -34.96 -25.11
CA MET A 1 -28.47 -35.70 -25.63
C MET A 1 -28.53 -35.71 -27.15
N PRO A 2 -27.59 -35.03 -27.83
CA PRO A 2 -26.76 -35.75 -28.81
C PRO A 2 -25.29 -35.29 -28.89
N ARG A 3 -24.43 -36.30 -29.05
CA ARG A 3 -23.14 -36.42 -29.77
C ARG A 3 -22.06 -35.32 -29.65
N ILE A 4 -21.08 -35.64 -28.82
CA ILE A 4 -19.70 -35.15 -28.83
C ILE A 4 -18.95 -35.77 -30.04
N ARG A 5 -18.20 -34.96 -30.79
CA ARG A 5 -17.17 -35.42 -31.74
C ARG A 5 -15.78 -34.99 -31.22
N PRO A 6 -14.78 -35.89 -31.19
CA PRO A 6 -13.40 -35.51 -30.85
C PRO A 6 -12.65 -35.07 -32.12
N LEU A 7 -11.73 -34.11 -31.97
CA LEU A 7 -10.75 -33.75 -33.00
C LEU A 7 -9.33 -33.93 -32.46
N PRO A 8 -8.36 -34.17 -33.37
CA PRO A 8 -7.23 -35.06 -33.14
C PRO A 8 -6.01 -34.35 -32.54
N GLY A 9 -5.18 -35.16 -31.89
CA GLY A 9 -3.87 -34.76 -31.39
C GLY A 9 -2.85 -34.49 -32.49
N PHE A 10 -2.00 -33.51 -32.22
CA PHE A 10 -0.65 -33.36 -32.78
C PHE A 10 0.27 -33.19 -31.57
N ALA A 11 1.06 -34.20 -31.22
CA ALA A 11 2.39 -34.53 -31.77
C ALA A 11 3.52 -33.77 -31.05
N ARG A 12 4.44 -34.58 -30.52
CA ARG A 12 5.58 -34.27 -29.65
C ARG A 12 6.76 -33.61 -30.39
N ARG A 13 7.66 -33.05 -29.56
CA ARG A 13 9.16 -33.10 -29.56
C ARG A 13 9.87 -31.74 -29.80
N PRO A 14 11.20 -31.60 -29.54
CA PRO A 14 11.86 -31.56 -28.23
C PRO A 14 12.90 -30.41 -28.09
N ALA A 15 13.56 -30.37 -26.93
CA ALA A 15 14.80 -29.71 -26.50
C ALA A 15 15.68 -28.92 -27.50
N THR A 16 16.20 -27.77 -27.04
CA THR A 16 17.62 -27.41 -27.28
C THR A 16 18.16 -26.54 -26.14
N THR A 17 19.17 -27.06 -25.46
CA THR A 17 20.06 -26.36 -24.54
C THR A 17 21.30 -25.97 -25.33
N VAL A 18 21.72 -24.69 -25.31
CA VAL A 18 23.08 -24.30 -25.70
C VAL A 18 23.57 -23.22 -24.75
N ALA A 19 24.62 -23.55 -24.00
CA ALA A 19 25.42 -22.65 -23.21
C ALA A 19 26.48 -21.99 -24.11
N LEU A 20 26.81 -20.72 -23.87
CA LEU A 20 28.04 -20.09 -24.35
C LEU A 20 28.54 -19.10 -23.31
N LEU A 21 29.60 -19.54 -22.61
CA LEU A 21 30.53 -18.73 -21.84
C LEU A 21 31.36 -17.87 -22.80
N PHE A 22 31.44 -16.56 -22.57
CA PHE A 22 32.56 -15.75 -23.02
C PHE A 22 32.99 -14.84 -21.88
N ALA A 23 34.14 -15.18 -21.29
CA ALA A 23 34.92 -14.29 -20.45
C ALA A 23 35.82 -13.46 -21.38
N LEU A 24 35.71 -12.13 -21.30
CA LEU A 24 36.70 -11.19 -21.84
C LEU A 24 37.05 -10.23 -20.71
N ALA A 25 38.21 -10.47 -20.10
CA ALA A 25 38.91 -9.49 -19.31
C ALA A 25 39.67 -8.55 -20.27
N LEU A 26 39.39 -7.25 -20.21
CA LEU A 26 40.31 -6.22 -20.64
C LEU A 26 40.46 -5.18 -19.54
N SER A 27 41.67 -5.13 -19.00
CA SER A 27 42.26 -4.04 -18.26
C SER A 27 42.51 -2.83 -19.18
N ALA A 28 42.18 -1.61 -18.74
CA ALA A 28 43.15 -0.50 -18.56
C ALA A 28 42.47 0.90 -18.57
N CYS A 29 42.75 1.62 -17.48
CA CYS A 29 42.95 3.06 -17.28
C CYS A 29 42.68 4.05 -18.44
N GLY A 30 41.88 5.08 -18.17
CA GLY A 30 41.81 6.30 -18.95
C GLY A 30 40.95 7.36 -18.23
N GLY A 31 41.61 8.27 -17.51
CA GLY A 31 40.96 9.38 -16.81
C GLY A 31 40.56 10.52 -17.74
N GLY A 32 39.61 11.34 -17.28
CA GLY A 32 39.22 12.59 -17.92
C GLY A 32 37.96 13.15 -17.25
N GLY A 33 38.14 14.14 -16.37
CA GLY A 33 37.04 14.80 -15.67
C GLY A 33 36.15 15.63 -16.59
N GLY A 34 34.89 15.75 -16.19
CA GLY A 34 33.90 16.60 -16.85
C GLY A 34 32.51 16.33 -16.29
N ASP A 35 32.16 17.12 -15.28
CA ASP A 35 30.80 17.49 -14.89
C ASP A 35 29.78 16.37 -14.65
N ASP A 36 30.00 15.61 -13.57
CA ASP A 36 28.92 14.86 -12.91
C ASP A 36 27.95 15.87 -12.28
N THR A 37 27.00 16.34 -13.09
CA THR A 37 25.71 16.78 -12.57
C THR A 37 25.08 15.53 -11.97
N PRO A 38 24.78 15.47 -10.65
CA PRO A 38 23.96 14.39 -10.17
C PRO A 38 22.58 14.63 -10.78
N ASP A 39 22.26 13.90 -11.84
CA ASP A 39 20.88 13.70 -12.24
C ASP A 39 20.18 13.16 -10.99
N GLY A 40 19.42 14.06 -10.37
CA GLY A 40 18.54 13.81 -9.25
C GLY A 40 17.42 12.90 -9.73
N GLY A 41 17.75 11.64 -9.96
CA GLY A 41 16.80 10.56 -10.06
C GLY A 41 16.09 10.51 -8.72
N SER A 42 14.92 11.15 -8.68
CA SER A 42 13.96 11.05 -7.60
C SER A 42 13.44 9.62 -7.57
N GLY A 43 14.30 8.70 -7.12
CA GLY A 43 13.96 7.34 -6.77
C GLY A 43 12.97 7.45 -5.63
N GLY A 44 11.68 7.42 -5.98
CA GLY A 44 10.61 7.43 -5.00
C GLY A 44 10.92 6.35 -3.98
N ALA A 45 11.07 6.75 -2.71
CA ALA A 45 11.47 5.85 -1.65
C ALA A 45 10.59 4.59 -1.70
N THR A 46 11.20 3.40 -1.75
CA THR A 46 10.44 2.15 -1.74
C THR A 46 9.59 2.11 -0.48
N PRO A 47 8.26 1.86 -0.57
CA PRO A 47 7.43 1.77 0.62
C PRO A 47 7.96 0.72 1.59
N SER A 48 8.03 1.08 2.86
CA SER A 48 8.64 0.25 3.89
C SER A 48 7.64 -0.74 4.48
N VAL A 49 8.11 -1.96 4.74
CA VAL A 49 7.38 -2.98 5.54
C VAL A 49 7.53 -2.75 7.05
N SER A 50 8.25 -1.72 7.48
CA SER A 50 8.32 -1.35 8.90
C SER A 50 7.00 -0.78 9.37
N LEU A 51 6.48 -1.27 10.51
CA LEU A 51 5.29 -0.68 11.15
C LEU A 51 5.50 0.80 11.49
N GLN A 52 6.74 1.25 11.68
CA GLN A 52 7.02 2.68 11.93
C GLN A 52 6.69 3.55 10.73
N ALA A 53 6.70 3.00 9.51
CA ALA A 53 6.25 3.72 8.33
C ALA A 53 4.73 3.97 8.32
N LEU A 54 3.97 3.21 9.11
CA LEU A 54 2.53 3.41 9.34
C LEU A 54 2.26 4.40 10.49
N ALA A 55 3.20 4.57 11.43
CA ALA A 55 3.00 5.36 12.64
C ALA A 55 2.81 6.85 12.36
N GLY A 56 1.99 7.54 13.14
CA GLY A 56 1.74 8.97 13.06
C GLY A 56 0.34 9.32 12.57
N ASP A 57 0.19 10.58 12.18
CA ASP A 57 -1.09 11.15 11.75
C ASP A 57 -1.20 11.11 10.23
N TRP A 58 -2.40 10.75 9.79
CA TRP A 58 -2.77 10.62 8.40
C TRP A 58 -4.12 11.26 8.19
N VAL A 59 -4.26 12.10 7.17
CA VAL A 59 -5.50 12.78 6.84
C VAL A 59 -6.02 12.24 5.52
N GLN A 60 -7.31 11.92 5.48
CA GLN A 60 -7.95 11.45 4.26
C GLN A 60 -7.76 12.50 3.15
N LYS A 61 -7.35 12.03 1.97
CA LYS A 61 -7.08 12.90 0.83
C LYS A 61 -8.36 13.61 0.36
N GLY A 62 -9.45 12.84 0.27
CA GLY A 62 -10.77 13.31 -0.12
C GLY A 62 -11.37 14.28 0.87
N CYS A 63 -12.31 15.09 0.36
CA CYS A 63 -13.06 16.07 1.12
C CYS A 63 -14.56 15.73 1.04
N ALA A 64 -15.16 15.39 2.18
CA ALA A 64 -16.60 15.15 2.25
C ALA A 64 -17.32 16.47 2.50
N LYS A 65 -18.39 16.75 1.75
CA LYS A 65 -19.15 18.01 1.83
C LYS A 65 -20.52 17.72 2.47
N ALA A 66 -20.93 18.52 3.45
CA ALA A 66 -22.30 18.47 3.97
C ALA A 66 -22.77 19.87 4.38
N GLY A 67 -23.80 20.37 3.68
CA GLY A 67 -24.31 21.71 3.90
C GLY A 67 -23.27 22.80 3.62
N GLY A 68 -23.05 23.70 4.58
CA GLY A 68 -22.03 24.76 4.52
C GLY A 68 -20.69 24.37 5.14
N GLN A 69 -20.45 23.08 5.37
CA GLN A 69 -19.24 22.54 5.98
C GLN A 69 -18.65 21.41 5.14
N SER A 70 -17.38 21.14 5.40
CA SER A 70 -16.66 20.04 4.82
C SER A 70 -15.76 19.35 5.83
N TYR A 71 -15.42 18.09 5.55
CA TYR A 71 -14.81 17.19 6.51
C TYR A 71 -13.73 16.34 5.88
N LYS A 72 -12.71 16.04 6.67
CA LYS A 72 -11.72 15.00 6.39
C LYS A 72 -11.58 14.09 7.58
N LYS A 73 -11.52 12.77 7.34
CA LYS A 73 -11.14 11.83 8.39
C LYS A 73 -9.67 12.04 8.73
N MET A 74 -9.35 11.92 10.00
CA MET A 74 -7.99 11.80 10.50
C MET A 74 -7.83 10.42 11.10
N LEU A 75 -6.75 9.75 10.74
CA LEU A 75 -6.28 8.50 11.30
C LEU A 75 -5.01 8.79 12.07
N ARG A 76 -4.90 8.26 13.29
CA ARG A 76 -3.64 8.22 14.02
C ARG A 76 -3.27 6.78 14.33
N ALA A 77 -2.09 6.38 13.91
CA ALA A 77 -1.54 5.06 14.17
C ALA A 77 -0.39 5.19 15.18
N ARG A 78 -0.50 4.50 16.32
CA ARG A 78 0.55 4.50 17.35
C ARG A 78 1.09 3.09 17.51
N VAL A 79 2.33 2.85 17.13
CA VAL A 79 2.99 1.56 17.37
C VAL A 79 3.13 1.34 18.87
N THR A 80 2.63 0.20 19.35
CA THR A 80 2.59 -0.17 20.78
C THR A 80 3.35 -1.46 21.09
N GLY A 81 3.81 -2.18 20.06
CA GLY A 81 4.59 -3.40 20.18
C GLY A 81 5.27 -3.76 18.86
N ALA A 82 5.92 -4.92 18.81
CA ALA A 82 6.72 -5.34 17.64
C ALA A 82 5.88 -5.45 16.36
N ASN A 83 4.63 -5.92 16.48
CA ASN A 83 3.70 -6.09 15.37
C ASN A 83 2.30 -5.51 15.66
N THR A 84 2.19 -4.64 16.66
CA THR A 84 0.92 -4.07 17.10
C THR A 84 0.93 -2.56 17.03
N LEU A 85 -0.20 -1.98 16.60
CA LEU A 85 -0.46 -0.55 16.73
C LEU A 85 -1.88 -0.29 17.22
N ASP A 86 -2.03 0.80 17.95
CA ASP A 86 -3.33 1.34 18.29
C ASP A 86 -3.81 2.26 17.16
N TYR A 87 -5.07 2.07 16.77
CA TYR A 87 -5.73 2.81 15.71
C TYR A 87 -6.74 3.79 16.32
N TYR A 88 -6.57 5.05 15.99
CA TYR A 88 -7.40 6.15 16.42
C TYR A 88 -8.00 6.84 15.20
N GLU A 89 -9.23 7.33 15.33
CA GLU A 89 -9.83 8.21 14.33
C GLU A 89 -10.34 9.51 14.94
N GLY A 90 -10.24 10.57 14.15
CA GLY A 90 -10.86 11.87 14.38
C GLY A 90 -11.42 12.43 13.08
N VAL A 91 -11.98 13.64 13.17
CA VAL A 91 -12.52 14.34 11.99
C VAL A 91 -12.07 15.79 12.04
N PHE A 92 -11.46 16.26 10.97
CA PHE A 92 -11.30 17.68 10.73
C PHE A 92 -12.60 18.24 10.14
N THR A 93 -13.09 19.34 10.72
CA THR A 93 -14.21 20.12 10.21
C THR A 93 -13.71 21.45 9.68
N PHE A 94 -14.12 21.81 8.47
CA PHE A 94 -13.77 23.05 7.80
C PHE A 94 -15.04 23.85 7.50
N GLY A 95 -14.91 25.18 7.48
CA GLY A 95 -15.94 26.05 6.94
C GLY A 95 -15.96 25.96 5.40
N GLY A 96 -17.14 26.06 4.80
CA GLY A 96 -17.30 25.92 3.35
C GLY A 96 -17.06 24.49 2.87
N ASN A 97 -16.88 24.34 1.55
CA ASN A 97 -17.06 23.07 0.86
C ASN A 97 -15.77 22.44 0.32
N ASP A 98 -14.61 23.03 0.57
CA ASP A 98 -13.37 22.66 -0.12
C ASP A 98 -12.27 22.14 0.81
N CYS A 99 -12.61 21.87 2.08
CA CYS A 99 -11.66 21.44 3.12
C CYS A 99 -10.38 22.31 3.16
N ALA A 100 -10.57 23.61 2.99
CA ALA A 100 -9.52 24.61 2.90
C ALA A 100 -9.43 25.45 4.17
N GLY A 101 -8.24 26.01 4.43
CA GLY A 101 -7.98 26.82 5.61
C GLY A 101 -7.80 26.02 6.90
N GLY A 102 -7.88 26.71 8.04
CA GLY A 102 -7.71 26.09 9.36
C GLY A 102 -8.90 25.22 9.74
N GLY A 103 -8.75 23.90 9.65
CA GLY A 103 -9.75 22.95 10.12
C GLY A 103 -9.72 22.78 11.65
N ARG A 104 -10.89 22.56 12.25
CA ARG A 104 -11.01 22.18 13.67
C ARG A 104 -11.05 20.65 13.79
N LEU A 105 -10.11 20.09 14.55
CA LEU A 105 -10.08 18.66 14.83
C LEU A 105 -11.02 18.30 15.99
N THR A 106 -11.87 17.30 15.77
CA THR A 106 -12.61 16.60 16.82
C THR A 106 -12.01 15.20 16.99
N GLY A 107 -11.69 14.81 18.22
CA GLY A 107 -10.93 13.58 18.52
C GLY A 107 -9.40 13.80 18.49
N PRO A 108 -8.57 12.77 18.22
CA PRO A 108 -8.96 11.42 17.82
C PRO A 108 -9.23 10.51 19.04
N SER A 109 -10.14 9.55 18.87
CA SER A 109 -10.48 8.53 19.86
C SER A 109 -9.95 7.16 19.42
N LYS A 110 -9.51 6.34 20.37
CA LYS A 110 -9.06 4.97 20.06
C LYS A 110 -10.25 4.14 19.58
N LEU A 111 -10.16 3.58 18.38
CA LEU A 111 -11.18 2.70 17.81
C LEU A 111 -10.83 1.22 17.92
N GLY A 112 -9.55 0.91 18.09
CA GLY A 112 -9.10 -0.45 18.37
C GLY A 112 -7.61 -0.63 18.25
N THR A 113 -7.20 -1.87 18.04
CA THR A 113 -5.80 -2.29 17.90
C THR A 113 -5.67 -3.19 16.69
N LEU A 114 -4.63 -2.97 15.89
CA LEU A 114 -4.22 -3.89 14.83
C LEU A 114 -3.04 -4.74 15.29
N SER A 115 -3.09 -6.02 14.93
CA SER A 115 -1.99 -6.96 15.08
C SER A 115 -1.65 -7.52 13.70
N PHE A 116 -0.48 -7.18 13.19
CA PHE A 116 0.00 -7.65 11.89
C PHE A 116 0.77 -8.96 12.03
N ASP A 117 0.45 -9.95 11.21
CA ASP A 117 1.14 -11.24 11.16
C ASP A 117 2.08 -11.33 9.96
N ARG A 118 1.87 -10.48 8.95
CA ARG A 118 2.63 -10.49 7.71
C ARG A 118 2.79 -9.10 7.13
N SER A 119 3.93 -8.86 6.50
CA SER A 119 4.16 -7.65 5.69
C SER A 119 5.05 -7.99 4.50
N GLU A 120 4.74 -7.41 3.35
CA GLU A 120 5.46 -7.62 2.09
C GLU A 120 5.59 -6.28 1.36
N ALA A 121 6.65 -6.11 0.57
CA ALA A 121 6.81 -4.96 -0.31
C ALA A 121 7.34 -5.38 -1.68
N GLY A 122 6.92 -4.65 -2.71
CA GLY A 122 7.31 -4.87 -4.09
C GLY A 122 6.60 -3.90 -5.03
N GLY A 123 7.24 -3.54 -6.15
CA GLY A 123 6.60 -2.73 -7.19
C GLY A 123 6.06 -1.36 -6.73
N GLY A 124 6.70 -0.72 -5.76
CA GLY A 124 6.25 0.59 -5.23
C GLY A 124 5.04 0.52 -4.29
N LEU A 125 4.77 -0.67 -3.74
CA LEU A 125 3.73 -0.95 -2.75
C LEU A 125 4.32 -1.72 -1.57
N ALA A 126 3.92 -1.37 -0.36
CA ALA A 126 4.04 -2.22 0.82
C ALA A 126 2.65 -2.53 1.35
N ALA A 127 2.43 -3.75 1.82
CA ALA A 127 1.18 -4.17 2.42
C ALA A 127 1.43 -4.90 3.73
N HIS A 128 0.55 -4.67 4.70
CA HIS A 128 0.59 -5.26 6.02
C HIS A 128 -0.76 -5.94 6.27
N TRP A 129 -0.75 -7.25 6.45
CA TRP A 129 -1.93 -8.05 6.74
C TRP A 129 -2.01 -8.32 8.22
N GLY A 130 -3.22 -8.29 8.75
CA GLY A 130 -3.42 -8.52 10.16
C GLY A 130 -4.88 -8.55 10.59
N LEU A 131 -5.04 -8.60 11.90
CA LEU A 131 -6.32 -8.60 12.58
C LEU A 131 -6.59 -7.22 13.19
N TYR A 132 -7.70 -6.61 12.82
CA TYR A 132 -8.22 -5.45 13.52
C TYR A 132 -9.22 -5.87 14.60
N ARG A 133 -8.94 -5.52 15.85
CA ARG A 133 -9.85 -5.69 16.98
C ARG A 133 -10.37 -4.33 17.43
N THR A 134 -11.67 -4.12 17.26
CA THR A 134 -12.36 -2.90 17.70
C THR A 134 -12.45 -2.82 19.23
N VAL A 135 -12.67 -1.62 19.78
CA VAL A 135 -12.91 -1.41 21.22
C VAL A 135 -14.15 -2.14 21.75
N ILE A 136 -15.12 -2.47 20.89
CA ILE A 136 -16.31 -3.27 21.25
C ILE A 136 -16.07 -4.78 21.14
N GLY A 137 -14.85 -5.22 20.83
CA GLY A 137 -14.46 -6.63 20.80
C GLY A 137 -14.64 -7.33 19.45
N THR A 138 -15.28 -6.70 18.46
CA THR A 138 -15.43 -7.24 17.10
C THR A 138 -14.08 -7.36 16.39
N ARG A 139 -13.93 -8.38 15.56
CA ARG A 139 -12.69 -8.74 14.85
C ARG A 139 -12.90 -8.75 13.34
N HIS A 140 -11.96 -8.17 12.60
CA HIS A 140 -11.98 -8.12 11.13
C HIS A 140 -10.57 -8.37 10.59
N GLY A 141 -10.48 -8.97 9.40
CA GLY A 141 -9.24 -8.92 8.63
C GLY A 141 -8.98 -7.47 8.19
N ALA A 142 -7.71 -7.09 8.14
CA ALA A 142 -7.32 -5.77 7.66
C ALA A 142 -6.05 -5.86 6.82
N VAL A 143 -6.03 -5.08 5.73
CA VAL A 143 -4.80 -4.84 4.97
C VAL A 143 -4.53 -3.35 4.96
N TRP A 144 -3.37 -2.96 5.48
CA TRP A 144 -2.87 -1.59 5.41
C TRP A 144 -1.83 -1.52 4.29
N ALA A 145 -2.09 -0.70 3.28
CA ALA A 145 -1.28 -0.62 2.09
C ALA A 145 -0.65 0.77 1.94
N LEU A 146 0.68 0.82 1.84
CA LEU A 146 1.45 2.05 1.70
C LEU A 146 2.04 2.14 0.28
N ARG A 147 1.76 3.24 -0.41
CA ARG A 147 2.33 3.58 -1.73
C ARG A 147 3.26 4.78 -1.60
N SER A 148 4.15 4.97 -2.58
CA SER A 148 5.02 6.15 -2.69
C SER A 148 4.52 7.11 -3.78
N PRO A 149 4.48 8.44 -3.57
CA PRO A 149 4.71 9.16 -2.30
C PRO A 149 3.71 8.72 -1.21
N PRO A 150 4.01 8.93 0.10
CA PRO A 150 3.32 8.23 1.18
C PRO A 150 1.81 8.42 1.12
N LEU A 151 1.13 7.38 0.65
CA LEU A 151 -0.31 7.30 0.54
C LEU A 151 -0.74 5.99 1.18
N LEU A 152 -1.35 6.09 2.35
CA LEU A 152 -1.84 4.96 3.13
C LEU A 152 -3.29 4.66 2.74
N CYS A 153 -3.57 3.46 2.27
CA CYS A 153 -4.91 2.99 1.98
C CYS A 153 -5.26 1.84 2.91
N LEU A 154 -6.46 1.91 3.50
CA LEU A 154 -6.97 0.84 4.35
C LEU A 154 -7.96 0.00 3.55
N LEU A 155 -7.74 -1.30 3.51
CA LEU A 155 -8.64 -2.25 2.88
C LEU A 155 -9.25 -3.14 3.97
N GLY A 156 -10.58 -3.25 3.93
CA GLY A 156 -11.28 -4.30 4.66
C GLY A 156 -10.90 -5.66 4.09
N ASP A 157 -10.85 -6.67 4.96
CA ASP A 157 -10.46 -8.02 4.59
C ASP A 157 -11.18 -9.05 5.47
N GLU A 158 -11.09 -10.33 5.09
CA GLU A 158 -11.67 -11.44 5.84
C GLU A 158 -10.63 -12.23 6.63
N ILE A 159 -11.10 -13.21 7.41
CA ILE A 159 -10.24 -14.13 8.17
C ILE A 159 -10.64 -15.55 7.75
N PRO A 160 -9.86 -16.25 6.91
CA PRO A 160 -8.58 -15.84 6.31
C PRO A 160 -8.72 -14.76 5.22
N SER A 161 -7.59 -14.11 4.87
CA SER A 161 -7.54 -13.00 3.91
C SER A 161 -8.05 -13.39 2.52
N ILE A 162 -8.92 -12.55 1.94
CA ILE A 162 -9.34 -12.63 0.53
C ILE A 162 -8.36 -11.94 -0.42
N GLN A 163 -7.37 -11.22 0.13
CA GLN A 163 -6.34 -10.49 -0.61
C GLN A 163 -4.94 -11.01 -0.23
N PRO A 164 -4.65 -12.31 -0.43
CA PRO A 164 -3.50 -12.94 0.20
C PRO A 164 -2.15 -12.55 -0.40
N THR A 165 -2.08 -11.76 -1.47
CA THR A 165 -0.83 -11.40 -2.16
C THR A 165 -0.74 -9.90 -2.44
N LEU A 166 0.47 -9.39 -2.65
CA LEU A 166 0.67 -8.01 -3.12
C LEU A 166 -0.08 -7.70 -4.42
N SER A 167 -0.16 -8.66 -5.35
CA SER A 167 -0.91 -8.49 -6.60
C SER A 167 -2.42 -8.36 -6.38
N ALA A 168 -2.99 -9.13 -5.44
CA ALA A 168 -4.39 -9.00 -5.07
C ALA A 168 -4.67 -7.65 -4.40
N VAL A 169 -3.79 -7.21 -3.48
CA VAL A 169 -3.88 -5.88 -2.86
C VAL A 169 -3.79 -4.78 -3.91
N SER A 170 -2.85 -4.88 -4.85
CA SER A 170 -2.72 -3.92 -5.96
C SER A 170 -3.98 -3.86 -6.82
N ALA A 171 -4.58 -5.01 -7.16
CA ALA A 171 -5.84 -5.07 -7.90
C ALA A 171 -7.00 -4.43 -7.14
N SER A 172 -7.13 -4.68 -5.82
CA SER A 172 -8.11 -4.00 -4.98
C SER A 172 -7.91 -2.48 -4.99
N LEU A 173 -6.67 -2.03 -4.81
CA LEU A 173 -6.33 -0.59 -4.80
C LEU A 173 -6.58 0.11 -6.13
N ALA A 174 -6.62 -0.61 -7.26
CA ALA A 174 -6.99 -0.05 -8.55
C ALA A 174 -8.47 0.36 -8.61
N THR A 175 -9.32 -0.22 -7.76
CA THR A 175 -10.75 0.10 -7.66
C THR A 175 -11.07 1.12 -6.57
N VAL A 176 -10.13 1.39 -5.66
CA VAL A 176 -10.29 2.35 -4.56
C VAL A 176 -9.90 3.76 -5.04
N PRO A 177 -10.82 4.74 -5.00
CA PRO A 177 -10.49 6.13 -5.29
C PRO A 177 -9.37 6.64 -4.37
N ALA A 178 -8.40 7.36 -4.91
CA ALA A 178 -7.30 7.91 -4.12
C ALA A 178 -7.77 8.82 -2.97
N ASP A 179 -8.95 9.42 -3.12
CA ASP A 179 -9.62 10.26 -2.12
C ASP A 179 -10.06 9.48 -0.86
N ASN A 180 -10.16 8.15 -0.94
CA ASN A 180 -10.43 7.29 0.22
C ASN A 180 -9.16 6.85 0.96
N CYS A 181 -7.98 7.17 0.41
CA CYS A 181 -6.71 6.95 1.07
C CYS A 181 -6.30 8.19 1.87
N PHE A 182 -5.23 8.04 2.66
CA PHE A 182 -4.74 9.04 3.59
C PHE A 182 -3.33 9.47 3.24
N VAL A 183 -3.06 10.76 3.40
CA VAL A 183 -1.76 11.41 3.23
C VAL A 183 -1.27 11.92 4.58
N ARG A 184 0.03 12.18 4.71
CA ARG A 184 0.58 12.87 5.88
C ARG A 184 0.53 14.38 5.71
#